data_AF-A0A497LH06-F1
#
_entry.id   AF-A0A497LH06-F1
#
_cell.length_a   1.000
_cell.length_b   1.000
_cell.length_c   1.000
_cell.angle_alpha   90.00
_cell.angle_beta   90.00
_cell.angle_gamma   90.00
#
_symmetry.space_group_name_H-M   'P 1'
#
loop_
_entity.id
_entity.type
_entity.pdbx_description
1 polymer ?
#
loop_
_entity_poly.entity_id
_entity_poly.type
_entity_poly.pdbx_seq_one_letter_code
_entity_poly.pdbx_strand_id
1 'polypeptide(L)'
;MEKFGRFSANTAKSLIGRNVNLHLKDGSVIVNVLLAEVQKDEFRGKIFVKCIPYGRKNTLKIPLKNIAWAELLNLNLISISG
;
A
#
# COMPACT_ATOMS: atom_id res chain seq x y z
N MET A 1 -9.09 0.59 -19.17
CA MET A 1 -8.52 0.58 -17.81
C MET A 1 -9.41 -0.33 -16.97
N GLU A 2 -8.98 -1.56 -16.73
CA GLU A 2 -9.78 -2.53 -15.97
C GLU A 2 -9.95 -2.04 -14.53
N LYS A 3 -11.21 -1.81 -14.13
CA LYS A 3 -11.56 -1.58 -12.74
C LYS A 3 -11.43 -2.91 -12.02
N PHE A 4 -10.26 -3.19 -11.44
CA PHE A 4 -10.16 -4.21 -10.42
C PHE A 4 -11.20 -3.89 -9.35
N GLY A 5 -11.96 -4.91 -8.93
CA GLY A 5 -12.89 -4.77 -7.81
C GLY A 5 -12.22 -4.14 -6.58
N ARG A 6 -13.04 -3.73 -5.62
CA ARG A 6 -12.62 -3.10 -4.35
C ARG A 6 -11.29 -3.66 -3.83
N PHE A 7 -10.30 -2.79 -3.57
CA PHE A 7 -9.02 -3.20 -2.99
C PHE A 7 -9.23 -4.08 -1.76
N SER A 8 -8.72 -5.30 -1.82
CA SER A 8 -9.03 -6.37 -0.87
C SER A 8 -7.86 -6.65 0.06
N ALA A 9 -8.14 -7.36 1.16
CA ALA A 9 -7.08 -7.82 2.06
C ALA A 9 -6.12 -8.78 1.37
N ASN A 10 -6.59 -9.58 0.42
CA ASN A 10 -5.75 -10.52 -0.33
C ASN A 10 -4.81 -9.76 -1.28
N THR A 11 -5.31 -8.73 -1.96
CA THR A 11 -4.48 -7.82 -2.76
C THR A 11 -3.43 -7.11 -1.90
N ALA A 12 -3.81 -6.64 -0.71
CA ALA A 12 -2.85 -6.03 0.22
C ALA A 12 -1.77 -7.03 0.66
N LYS A 13 -2.15 -8.29 0.95
CA LYS A 13 -1.23 -9.35 1.36
C LYS A 13 -0.23 -9.73 0.25
N SER A 14 -0.65 -9.79 -1.02
CA SER A 14 0.26 -10.11 -2.13
C SER A 14 1.29 -9.01 -2.41
N LEU A 15 1.05 -7.80 -1.89
CA LEU A 15 1.92 -6.63 -2.02
C LEU A 15 2.85 -6.43 -0.80
N ILE A 16 2.75 -7.27 0.24
CA ILE A 16 3.67 -7.20 1.39
C ILE A 16 5.12 -7.37 0.91
N GLY A 17 6.02 -6.54 1.43
CA GLY A 17 7.43 -6.50 1.06
C GLY A 17 7.73 -5.73 -0.23
N ARG A 18 6.73 -5.09 -0.85
CA ARG A 18 6.89 -4.34 -2.10
C ARG A 18 6.69 -2.84 -1.90
N ASN A 19 7.42 -2.05 -2.69
CA ASN A 19 7.20 -0.61 -2.80
C ASN A 19 6.00 -0.34 -3.72
N VAL A 20 5.06 0.47 -3.26
CA VAL A 20 3.83 0.80 -3.98
C VAL A 20 3.49 2.29 -3.86
N ASN A 21 2.73 2.80 -4.82
CA ASN A 21 1.91 4.00 -4.60
C ASN A 21 0.51 3.56 -4.15
N LEU A 22 0.01 4.11 -3.06
CA LEU A 22 -1.34 3.84 -2.58
C LEU A 22 -2.27 4.97 -2.99
N HIS A 23 -3.24 4.66 -3.83
CA HIS A 23 -4.30 5.59 -4.21
C HIS A 23 -5.46 5.47 -3.22
N LEU A 24 -5.80 6.57 -2.56
CA LEU A 24 -6.88 6.63 -1.60
C LEU A 24 -8.20 7.03 -2.27
N LYS A 25 -9.30 6.69 -1.62
CA LYS A 25 -10.65 7.00 -2.13
C LYS A 25 -11.01 8.49 -2.11
N ASP A 26 -10.28 9.28 -1.35
CA ASP A 26 -10.44 10.74 -1.33
C ASP A 26 -9.66 11.44 -2.46
N GLY A 27 -8.98 10.68 -3.32
CA GLY A 27 -8.18 11.21 -4.43
C GLY A 27 -6.72 11.46 -4.08
N SER A 28 -6.34 11.39 -2.80
CA SER A 28 -4.94 11.53 -2.38
C SER A 28 -4.12 10.31 -2.75
N VAL A 29 -2.80 10.51 -2.94
CA VAL A 29 -1.85 9.43 -3.22
C VAL A 29 -0.72 9.44 -2.20
N ILE A 30 -0.45 8.28 -1.61
CA ILE A 30 0.73 8.09 -0.76
C ILE A 30 1.78 7.38 -1.60
N VAL A 31 2.83 8.11 -1.95
CA VAL A 31 3.86 7.68 -2.90
C VAL A 31 5.01 6.94 -2.22
N ASN A 32 5.58 5.97 -2.95
CA ASN A 32 6.78 5.23 -2.57
C ASN A 32 6.81 4.76 -1.10
N VAL A 33 5.82 3.94 -0.76
CA VAL A 33 5.75 3.27 0.54
C VAL A 33 6.02 1.78 0.38
N LEU A 34 6.82 1.22 1.30
CA LEU A 34 6.91 -0.22 1.49
C LEU A 34 5.66 -0.69 2.20
N LEU A 35 4.89 -1.61 1.60
CA LEU A 35 3.79 -2.27 2.29
C LEU A 35 4.36 -3.34 3.23
N ALA A 36 4.30 -3.10 4.54
CA ALA A 36 4.99 -3.92 5.53
C ALA A 36 4.11 -5.04 6.10
N GLU A 37 2.86 -4.73 6.46
CA GLU A 37 1.98 -5.68 7.13
C GLU A 37 0.51 -5.39 6.80
N VAL A 38 -0.34 -6.43 6.91
CA VAL A 38 -1.80 -6.31 6.94
C VAL A 38 -2.28 -6.78 8.30
N GLN A 39 -2.86 -5.87 9.09
CA GLN A 39 -3.34 -6.14 10.44
C GLN A 39 -4.87 -6.17 10.47
N LYS A 40 -5.45 -7.10 11.23
CA LYS A 40 -6.88 -7.12 11.53
C LYS A 40 -7.06 -6.73 12.99
N ASP A 41 -7.91 -5.75 13.25
CA ASP A 41 -8.36 -5.39 14.59
C ASP A 41 -9.30 -6.49 15.10
N GLU A 42 -8.96 -7.07 16.24
CA GLU A 42 -9.69 -8.20 16.85
C GLU A 42 -11.04 -7.80 17.42
N PHE A 43 -11.21 -6.52 17.81
CA PHE A 43 -12.44 -6.03 18.46
C PHE A 43 -13.46 -5.51 17.46
N ARG A 44 -13.02 -4.89 16.35
CA ARG A 44 -13.92 -4.23 15.39
C ARG A 44 -13.88 -4.85 13.99
N GLY A 45 -13.07 -5.89 13.78
CA GLY A 45 -12.91 -6.57 12.49
C GLY A 45 -12.34 -5.68 11.39
N LYS A 46 -11.80 -4.50 11.72
CA LYS A 46 -11.27 -3.53 10.76
C LYS A 46 -9.90 -3.98 10.29
N ILE A 47 -9.70 -3.97 8.98
CA ILE A 47 -8.40 -4.32 8.38
C ILE A 47 -7.62 -3.03 8.10
N PHE A 48 -6.35 -3.03 8.46
CA PHE A 48 -5.40 -1.96 8.25
C PHE A 48 -4.19 -2.45 7.48
N VAL A 49 -3.64 -1.58 6.66
CA VAL A 49 -2.35 -1.75 6.00
C VAL A 49 -1.33 -0.89 6.73
N LYS A 50 -0.21 -1.48 7.11
CA LYS A 50 0.94 -0.78 7.67
C LYS A 50 1.98 -0.57 6.58
N CYS A 51 2.45 0.66 6.47
CA CYS A 51 3.36 1.10 5.42
C CYS A 51 4.55 1.84 6.02
N ILE A 52 5.70 1.76 5.35
CA ILE A 52 6.91 2.51 5.72
C ILE A 52 7.25 3.42 4.54
N PRO A 53 7.14 4.75 4.67
CA PRO A 53 7.59 5.67 3.63
C PRO A 53 9.08 5.57 3.38
N TYR A 54 9.49 5.64 2.12
CA TYR A 54 10.90 5.70 1.79
C TYR A 54 11.60 6.88 2.50
N GLY A 55 12.79 6.62 3.04
CA GLY A 55 13.58 7.63 3.78
C GLY A 55 13.05 8.01 5.16
N ARG A 56 11.99 7.36 5.67
CA ARG A 56 11.43 7.64 7.01
C ARG A 56 11.36 6.37 7.86
N LYS A 57 11.58 6.52 9.17
CA LYS A 57 11.48 5.41 10.15
C LYS A 57 10.04 5.20 10.67
N ASN A 58 9.17 6.20 10.55
CA ASN A 58 7.82 6.12 11.11
C ASN A 58 6.87 5.34 10.18
N THR A 59 6.13 4.40 10.76
CA THR A 59 5.13 3.61 10.05
C THR A 59 3.81 4.37 9.93
N LEU A 60 3.18 4.30 8.77
CA LEU A 60 1.81 4.76 8.51
C LEU A 60 0.84 3.57 8.67
N LYS A 61 -0.31 3.79 9.31
CA LYS A 61 -1.39 2.80 9.41
C LYS A 61 -2.63 3.32 8.70
N ILE A 62 -3.02 2.66 7.63
CA ILE A 62 -4.12 3.10 6.75
C ILE A 62 -5.25 2.07 6.81
N PRO A 63 -6.50 2.48 7.09
CA PRO A 63 -7.63 1.56 6.99
C PRO A 63 -7.77 1.04 5.56
N LEU A 64 -7.86 -0.28 5.37
CA LEU A 64 -8.02 -0.90 4.05
C LEU A 64 -9.21 -0.31 3.29
N LYS A 65 -10.29 0.03 4.01
CA LYS A 65 -11.50 0.63 3.45
C LYS A 65 -11.27 1.99 2.77
N ASN A 66 -10.19 2.70 3.10
CA ASN A 66 -9.83 4.00 2.54
C ASN A 66 -8.96 3.87 1.28
N ILE A 67 -8.40 2.69 1.01
CA ILE A 67 -7.57 2.44 -0.17
C ILE A 67 -8.48 2.11 -1.35
N ALA A 68 -8.24 2.79 -2.47
CA ALA A 68 -8.95 2.55 -3.73
C ALA A 68 -8.25 1.45 -4.54
N TRP A 69 -6.93 1.58 -4.73
CA TRP A 69 -6.06 0.61 -5.41
C TRP A 69 -4.59 0.90 -5.09
N ALA A 70 -3.69 0.03 -5.53
CA ALA A 70 -2.25 0.18 -5.34
C ALA A 70 -1.52 -0.03 -6.68
N GLU A 71 -0.55 0.84 -6.95
CA GLU A 71 0.37 0.73 -8.08
C GLU A 71 1.69 0.12 -7.59
N LEU A 72 2.14 -0.98 -8.20
CA LEU A 72 3.44 -1.55 -7.86
C LEU A 72 4.57 -0.72 -8.48
N LEU A 73 5.53 -0.29 -7.66
CA LEU A 73 6.73 0.37 -8.17
C LEU A 73 7.71 -0.71 -8.67
N ASN A 74 7.90 -0.78 -9.99
CA ASN A 74 8.93 -1.62 -10.59
C ASN A 74 10.30 -0.97 -10.34
N LEU A 75 11.11 -1.60 -9.49
CA LEU A 75 12.49 -1.18 -9.23
C LEU A 75 13.44 -1.43 -10.41
N ASN A 76 12.99 -2.10 -11.48
CA ASN A 76 13.76 -2.32 -12.71
C ASN A 76 14.07 -1.04 -13.52
N LEU A 77 13.64 0.14 -13.06
CA LEU A 77 13.90 1.42 -13.74
C LEU A 77 14.93 2.31 -13.03
N ILE A 78 15.51 1.88 -11.90
CA ILE A 78 16.68 2.55 -11.35
C ILE A 78 17.92 1.78 -11.82
N SER A 79 18.16 1.80 -13.14
CA SER A 79 19.52 1.67 -13.63
C SER A 79 20.22 2.96 -13.19
N ILE A 80 20.96 2.87 -12.09
CA ILE A 80 21.96 3.87 -11.77
C ILE A 80 23.06 3.67 -12.82
N SER A 81 22.89 4.30 -13.97
CA SER A 81 24.03 4.62 -14.83
C SER A 81 24.86 5.65 -14.07
N GLY A 82 25.76 5.13 -13.23
CA GLY A 82 26.94 5.85 -12.77
C GLY A 82 28.02 5.82 -13.83
#